data_AF-A0A8H7Q8H1-F1
#
_entry.id   AF-A0A8H7Q8H1-F1
#
_cell.length_a   1.000
_cell.length_b   1.000
_cell.length_c   1.000
_cell.angle_alpha   90.00
_cell.angle_beta   90.00
_cell.angle_gamma   90.00
#
_symmetry.space_group_name_H-M   'P 1'
#
loop_
_entity.id
_entity.type
_entity.pdbx_description
1 polymer ?
#
loop_
_entity_poly.entity_id
_entity_poly.type
_entity_poly.pdbx_seq_one_letter_code
_entity_poly.pdbx_strand_id
1 'polypeptide(L)'
;SVKGFEKLALTVQDAVFEVRAGFSEMIIRDLQSGALHPRYFAVLFLLAHEPEKDLMRQTKAFLKKHAKVNHGLVAQKSYIEMSLVQLVHLLAHHPDFGESEEDIKLFIPYIELFLDCVATSENISFLYHIGQKFKATTDTVDPSLSKNSYILSDLACALMQQKCKASSWSLTSYPGRVKLYTELYTSFATNELQTEVSQRW
;
A
#
# COMPACT_ATOMS: atom_id res chain seq x y z
N SER A 1 -9.94 -15.32 -2.14
CA SER A 1 -10.73 -14.07 -2.19
C SER A 1 -9.90 -12.93 -1.62
N VAL A 2 -10.29 -11.67 -1.84
CA VAL A 2 -9.61 -10.50 -1.26
C VAL A 2 -9.74 -10.51 0.27
N LYS A 3 -10.96 -10.72 0.80
CA LYS A 3 -11.22 -10.94 2.24
C LYS A 3 -10.38 -12.03 2.90
N GLY A 4 -10.09 -13.12 2.18
CA GLY A 4 -9.21 -14.17 2.69
C GLY A 4 -7.75 -13.72 2.79
N PHE A 5 -7.31 -12.90 1.84
CA PHE A 5 -5.98 -12.31 1.84
C PHE A 5 -5.82 -11.23 2.93
N GLU A 6 -6.82 -10.36 3.12
CA GLU A 6 -6.85 -9.37 4.21
C GLU A 6 -6.65 -10.05 5.58
N LYS A 7 -7.43 -11.10 5.87
CA LYS A 7 -7.30 -11.87 7.11
C LYS A 7 -5.94 -12.53 7.25
N LEU A 8 -5.43 -13.12 6.17
CA LEU A 8 -4.11 -13.76 6.17
C LEU A 8 -3.00 -12.73 6.43
N ALA A 9 -3.12 -11.51 5.88
CA ALA A 9 -2.12 -10.46 6.04
C ALA A 9 -1.91 -10.08 7.51
N LEU A 10 -2.96 -10.06 8.33
CA LEU A 10 -2.89 -9.74 9.76
C LEU A 10 -2.06 -10.74 10.58
N THR A 11 -1.71 -11.91 10.01
CA THR A 11 -0.82 -12.89 10.68
C THR A 11 0.56 -12.30 11.01
N VAL A 12 1.04 -11.30 10.26
CA VAL A 12 2.29 -10.59 10.60
C VAL A 12 2.16 -9.70 11.84
N GLN A 13 0.97 -9.57 12.42
CA GLN A 13 0.68 -8.80 13.64
C GLN A 13 0.14 -9.69 14.76
N ASP A 14 0.29 -11.02 14.64
CA ASP A 14 -0.12 -11.97 15.67
C ASP A 14 0.52 -11.65 17.03
N ALA A 15 -0.17 -11.91 18.14
CA ALA A 15 0.36 -11.67 19.47
C ALA A 15 1.65 -12.48 19.75
N VAL A 16 1.79 -13.66 19.13
CA VAL A 16 2.92 -14.57 19.30
C VAL A 16 4.05 -14.22 18.33
N PHE A 17 5.25 -13.97 18.86
CA PHE A 17 6.41 -13.58 18.06
C PHE A 17 6.77 -14.63 17.01
N GLU A 18 6.77 -15.90 17.39
CA GLU A 18 7.15 -17.02 16.52
C GLU A 18 6.22 -17.13 15.30
N VAL A 19 4.95 -16.76 15.45
CA VAL A 19 3.97 -16.71 14.35
C VAL A 19 4.31 -15.55 13.41
N ARG A 20 4.53 -14.34 13.95
CA ARG A 20 4.92 -13.17 13.14
C ARG A 20 6.23 -13.41 12.40
N ALA A 21 7.24 -13.90 13.10
CA ALA A 21 8.57 -14.18 12.56
C ALA A 21 8.51 -15.27 11.48
N GLY A 22 7.94 -16.44 11.78
CA GLY A 22 7.85 -17.55 10.83
C GLY A 22 7.06 -17.20 9.56
N PHE A 23 5.95 -16.47 9.72
CA PHE A 23 5.16 -16.02 8.57
C PHE A 23 5.90 -14.96 7.73
N SER A 24 6.57 -14.01 8.38
CA SER A 24 7.37 -12.99 7.68
C SER A 24 8.57 -13.59 6.95
N GLU A 25 9.27 -14.54 7.57
CA GLU A 25 10.38 -15.28 6.95
C GLU A 25 9.92 -16.05 5.72
N MET A 26 8.77 -16.73 5.80
CA MET A 26 8.17 -17.42 4.66
C MET A 26 7.86 -16.43 3.53
N ILE A 27 7.22 -15.29 3.82
CA ILE A 27 6.93 -14.26 2.82
C ILE A 27 8.22 -13.76 2.16
N ILE A 28 9.23 -13.41 2.96
CA ILE A 28 10.52 -12.91 2.45
C ILE A 28 11.19 -13.94 1.55
N ARG A 29 11.28 -15.19 2.00
CA ARG A 29 11.89 -16.31 1.25
C ARG A 29 11.17 -16.52 -0.09
N ASP A 30 9.84 -16.56 -0.08
CA ASP A 30 9.06 -16.94 -1.25
C ASP A 30 8.88 -15.77 -2.23
N LEU A 31 8.91 -14.52 -1.76
CA LEU A 31 9.08 -13.34 -2.63
C LEU A 31 10.46 -13.30 -3.28
N GLN A 32 11.52 -13.64 -2.52
CA GLN A 32 12.89 -13.64 -3.03
C GLN A 32 13.10 -14.70 -4.12
N SER A 33 12.47 -15.87 -3.99
CA SER A 33 12.52 -16.94 -5.00
C SER A 33 11.53 -16.72 -6.17
N GLY A 34 10.62 -15.76 -6.06
CA GLY A 34 9.53 -15.55 -7.03
C GLY A 34 8.41 -16.58 -6.93
N ALA A 35 8.41 -17.43 -5.90
CA ALA A 35 7.35 -18.41 -5.63
C ALA A 35 6.06 -17.75 -5.08
N LEU A 36 6.14 -16.52 -4.58
CA LEU A 36 5.01 -15.77 -4.02
C LEU A 36 4.65 -14.56 -4.88
N HIS A 37 3.35 -14.29 -4.99
CA HIS A 37 2.84 -13.15 -5.76
C HIS A 37 3.31 -11.81 -5.17
N PRO A 38 3.68 -10.78 -5.98
CA PRO A 38 4.19 -9.51 -5.46
C PRO A 38 3.26 -8.74 -4.51
N ARG A 39 1.95 -9.02 -4.52
CA ARG A 39 1.00 -8.41 -3.57
C ARG A 39 1.41 -8.59 -2.10
N TYR A 40 2.19 -9.64 -1.78
CA TYR A 40 2.65 -9.91 -0.42
C TYR A 40 3.74 -8.93 0.06
N PHE A 41 4.31 -8.09 -0.81
CA PHE A 41 5.13 -6.94 -0.35
C PHE A 41 4.31 -6.03 0.57
N ALA A 42 3.03 -5.82 0.27
CA ALA A 42 2.14 -4.99 1.07
C ALA A 42 2.01 -5.47 2.52
N VAL A 43 2.02 -6.80 2.72
CA VAL A 43 1.88 -7.44 4.03
C VAL A 43 3.06 -7.11 4.93
N LEU A 44 4.28 -7.05 4.38
CA LEU A 44 5.48 -6.73 5.16
C LEU A 44 5.47 -5.30 5.72
N PHE A 45 4.71 -4.37 5.12
CA PHE A 45 4.56 -3.03 5.69
C PHE A 45 3.63 -2.99 6.91
N LEU A 46 2.81 -4.01 7.15
CA LEU A 46 2.02 -4.14 8.38
C LEU A 46 2.87 -4.43 9.62
N LEU A 47 4.16 -4.74 9.44
CA LEU A 47 5.12 -4.87 10.55
C LEU A 47 5.50 -3.52 11.17
N ALA A 48 4.94 -2.37 10.76
CA ALA A 48 5.40 -1.06 11.23
C ALA A 48 5.44 -0.86 12.75
N HIS A 49 4.61 -1.59 13.50
CA HIS A 49 4.59 -1.61 14.96
C HIS A 49 5.30 -2.83 15.58
N GLU A 50 6.11 -3.56 14.83
CA GLU A 50 6.82 -4.75 15.30
C GLU A 50 7.74 -4.41 16.48
N PRO A 51 7.53 -5.01 17.67
CA PRO A 51 8.38 -4.78 18.84
C PRO A 51 9.80 -5.36 18.66
N GLU A 52 9.95 -6.46 17.92
CA GLU A 52 11.24 -7.12 17.73
C GLU A 52 12.08 -6.44 16.65
N LYS A 53 13.08 -5.67 17.12
CA LYS A 53 13.94 -4.83 16.27
C LYS A 53 14.68 -5.60 15.19
N ASP A 54 15.02 -6.86 15.46
CA ASP A 54 15.76 -7.71 14.52
C ASP A 54 14.91 -8.10 13.31
N LEU A 55 13.66 -8.51 13.55
CA LEU A 55 12.70 -8.81 12.49
C LEU A 55 12.41 -7.56 11.66
N MET A 56 12.15 -6.42 12.31
CA MET A 56 11.96 -5.14 11.63
C MET A 56 13.18 -4.75 10.78
N ARG A 57 14.40 -4.91 11.30
CA ARG A 57 15.64 -4.59 10.58
C ARG A 57 15.79 -5.47 9.33
N GLN A 58 15.56 -6.78 9.44
CA GLN A 58 15.62 -7.72 8.33
C GLN A 58 14.59 -7.37 7.25
N THR A 59 13.35 -7.12 7.64
CA THR A 59 12.26 -6.73 6.74
C THR A 59 12.59 -5.43 6.00
N LYS A 60 13.06 -4.39 6.70
CA LYS A 60 13.49 -3.13 6.07
C LYS A 60 14.61 -3.34 5.06
N ALA A 61 15.61 -4.15 5.40
CA ALA A 61 16.72 -4.45 4.51
C ALA A 61 16.25 -5.17 3.23
N PHE A 62 15.35 -6.14 3.38
CA PHE A 62 14.72 -6.85 2.27
C PHE A 62 13.94 -5.91 1.35
N LEU A 63 13.02 -5.11 1.91
CA LEU A 63 12.19 -4.17 1.15
C LEU A 63 13.04 -3.14 0.39
N LYS A 64 14.06 -2.55 1.05
CA LYS A 64 14.97 -1.59 0.41
C LYS A 64 15.79 -2.21 -0.71
N LYS A 65 16.23 -3.46 -0.55
CA LYS A 65 16.96 -4.19 -1.60
C LYS A 65 16.06 -4.37 -2.82
N HIS A 66 14.81 -4.79 -2.62
CA HIS A 66 13.87 -4.97 -3.73
C HIS A 66 13.44 -3.64 -4.37
N ALA A 67 13.28 -2.56 -3.62
CA ALA A 67 13.03 -1.25 -4.19
C ALA A 67 14.15 -0.86 -5.17
N LYS A 68 15.41 -0.94 -4.72
CA LYS A 68 16.61 -0.62 -5.51
C LYS A 68 16.74 -1.42 -6.81
N VAL A 69 16.49 -2.73 -6.76
CA VAL A 69 16.66 -3.61 -7.92
C VAL A 69 15.62 -3.37 -9.02
N ASN A 70 14.44 -2.82 -8.68
CA ASN A 70 13.34 -2.64 -9.63
C ASN A 70 13.16 -1.20 -10.12
N HIS A 71 13.95 -0.25 -9.63
CA HIS A 71 13.99 1.09 -10.21
C HIS A 71 14.48 1.03 -11.66
N GLY A 72 13.66 1.54 -12.60
CA GLY A 72 14.13 1.94 -13.92
C GLY A 72 13.63 1.15 -15.15
N LEU A 73 12.65 0.24 -15.04
CA LEU A 73 12.23 -0.56 -16.21
C LEU A 73 10.70 -0.62 -16.40
N VAL A 74 10.13 0.41 -17.05
CA VAL A 74 8.76 0.43 -17.60
C VAL A 74 7.65 0.25 -16.55
N ALA A 75 6.46 0.81 -16.78
CA ALA A 75 5.31 0.74 -15.88
C ALA A 75 4.90 -0.69 -15.42
N GLN A 76 5.42 -1.74 -16.06
CA GLN A 76 5.15 -3.15 -15.73
C GLN A 76 6.01 -3.72 -14.59
N LYS A 77 7.11 -3.08 -14.16
CA LYS A 77 7.96 -3.57 -13.04
C LYS A 77 7.79 -2.79 -11.74
N SER A 78 6.81 -1.90 -11.67
CA SER A 78 6.55 -1.05 -10.50
C SER A 78 5.79 -1.76 -9.37
N TYR A 79 5.98 -3.08 -9.21
CA TYR A 79 5.17 -3.87 -8.28
C TYR A 79 5.36 -3.44 -6.82
N ILE A 80 6.55 -2.95 -6.47
CA ILE A 80 6.84 -2.48 -5.12
C ILE A 80 6.25 -1.09 -4.87
N GLU A 81 6.30 -0.16 -5.82
CA GLU A 81 5.57 1.12 -5.68
C GLU A 81 4.06 0.90 -5.69
N MET A 82 3.57 0.03 -6.57
CA MET A 82 2.16 -0.34 -6.63
C MET A 82 1.70 -1.13 -5.41
N SER A 83 2.61 -1.62 -4.56
CA SER A 83 2.23 -2.18 -3.26
C SER A 83 1.62 -1.14 -2.33
N LEU A 84 1.80 0.16 -2.61
CA LEU A 84 1.04 1.24 -1.95
C LEU A 84 -0.47 1.06 -2.11
N VAL A 85 -0.93 0.61 -3.28
CA VAL A 85 -2.36 0.38 -3.56
C VAL A 85 -2.92 -0.71 -2.65
N GLN A 86 -2.17 -1.81 -2.55
CA GLN A 86 -2.54 -2.93 -1.70
C GLN A 86 -2.42 -2.58 -0.21
N LEU A 87 -1.42 -1.79 0.19
CA LEU A 87 -1.23 -1.33 1.55
C LEU A 87 -2.40 -0.44 2.00
N VAL A 88 -2.76 0.58 1.21
CA VAL A 88 -3.91 1.45 1.53
C VAL A 88 -5.19 0.63 1.68
N HIS A 89 -5.41 -0.35 0.81
CA HIS A 89 -6.56 -1.24 0.94
C HIS A 89 -6.50 -2.09 2.23
N LEU A 90 -5.37 -2.71 2.55
CA LEU A 90 -5.21 -3.48 3.79
C LEU A 90 -5.44 -2.61 5.04
N LEU A 91 -4.97 -1.36 5.04
CA LEU A 91 -5.16 -0.42 6.14
C LEU A 91 -6.61 0.07 6.24
N ALA A 92 -7.27 0.31 5.10
CA ALA A 92 -8.67 0.74 5.06
C ALA A 92 -9.64 -0.32 5.61
N HIS A 93 -9.27 -1.60 5.48
CA HIS A 93 -9.99 -2.76 5.99
C HIS A 93 -9.41 -3.31 7.31
N HIS A 94 -8.44 -2.62 7.90
CA HIS A 94 -7.81 -3.05 9.14
C HIS A 94 -8.83 -2.94 10.30
N PRO A 95 -8.91 -3.94 11.20
CA PRO A 95 -9.91 -3.94 12.28
C PRO A 95 -9.78 -2.75 13.23
N ASP A 96 -8.56 -2.25 13.40
CA ASP A 96 -8.27 -1.09 14.27
C ASP A 96 -8.40 0.27 13.55
N PHE A 97 -8.86 0.30 12.29
CA PHE A 97 -9.03 1.58 11.59
C PHE A 97 -10.22 2.36 12.17
N GLY A 98 -9.95 3.61 12.53
CA GLY A 98 -10.96 4.58 12.95
C GLY A 98 -10.75 5.93 12.27
N GLU A 99 -11.81 6.73 12.18
CA GLU A 99 -11.77 8.05 11.53
C GLU A 99 -11.34 9.18 12.46
N SER A 100 -11.14 8.92 13.76
CA SER A 100 -10.69 9.93 14.71
C SER A 100 -9.24 10.32 14.45
N GLU A 101 -8.83 11.51 14.89
CA GLU A 101 -7.44 11.95 14.74
C GLU A 101 -6.47 11.01 15.47
N GLU A 102 -6.86 10.54 16.65
CA GLU A 102 -6.13 9.58 17.47
C GLU A 102 -5.94 8.25 16.73
N ASP A 103 -7.00 7.71 16.12
CA ASP A 103 -6.94 6.47 15.37
C ASP A 103 -6.06 6.62 14.11
N ILE A 104 -6.25 7.71 13.35
CA ILE A 104 -5.48 7.98 12.13
C ILE A 104 -3.97 8.06 12.44
N LYS A 105 -3.58 8.62 13.59
CA LYS A 105 -2.17 8.69 14.02
C LYS A 105 -1.53 7.31 14.16
N LEU A 106 -2.30 6.28 14.54
CA LEU A 106 -1.80 4.90 14.63
C LEU A 106 -1.41 4.32 13.26
N PHE A 107 -1.90 4.91 12.17
CA PHE A 107 -1.64 4.46 10.81
C PHE A 107 -0.46 5.14 10.12
N ILE A 108 0.05 6.24 10.69
CA ILE A 108 1.24 6.95 10.19
C ILE A 108 2.44 6.00 10.03
N PRO A 109 2.80 5.16 11.02
CA PRO A 109 4.00 4.33 10.92
C PRO A 109 3.97 3.34 9.75
N TYR A 110 2.80 2.84 9.34
CA TYR A 110 2.68 1.95 8.17
C TYR A 110 3.09 2.65 6.88
N ILE A 111 2.60 3.87 6.68
CA ILE A 111 2.91 4.66 5.48
C ILE A 111 4.35 5.17 5.55
N GLU A 112 4.83 5.59 6.71
CA GLU A 112 6.24 5.98 6.90
C GLU A 112 7.19 4.82 6.60
N LEU A 113 6.88 3.60 7.07
CA LEU A 113 7.66 2.40 6.75
C LEU A 113 7.70 2.17 5.23
N PHE A 114 6.57 2.31 4.54
CA PHE A 114 6.52 2.23 3.08
C PHE A 114 7.43 3.27 2.43
N LEU A 115 7.29 4.54 2.80
CA LEU A 115 8.08 5.63 2.21
C LEU A 115 9.58 5.49 2.52
N ASP A 116 9.95 5.04 3.70
CA ASP A 116 11.35 4.83 4.09
C ASP A 116 12.02 3.70 3.31
N CYS A 117 11.25 2.73 2.83
CA CYS A 117 11.74 1.61 2.07
C CYS A 117 11.69 1.83 0.56
N VAL A 118 10.69 2.54 0.06
CA VAL A 118 10.34 2.56 -1.38
C VAL A 118 10.50 3.94 -2.00
N ALA A 119 10.30 5.03 -1.26
CA ALA A 119 10.32 6.36 -1.85
C ALA A 119 11.75 6.82 -2.17
N THR A 120 11.93 7.38 -3.36
CA THR A 120 13.15 8.04 -3.83
C THR A 120 12.79 9.34 -4.52
N SER A 121 13.79 10.21 -4.74
CA SER A 121 13.60 11.44 -5.52
C SER A 121 13.09 11.18 -6.95
N GLU A 122 13.32 9.98 -7.49
CA GLU A 122 12.95 9.60 -8.86
C GLU A 122 11.51 9.08 -8.96
N ASN A 123 10.97 8.43 -7.93
CA ASN A 123 9.63 7.84 -7.96
C ASN A 123 8.58 8.59 -7.13
N ILE A 124 8.96 9.61 -6.35
CA ILE A 124 8.03 10.27 -5.43
C ILE A 124 6.83 10.92 -6.15
N SER A 125 7.04 11.52 -7.32
CA SER A 125 5.95 12.05 -8.15
C SER A 125 4.98 10.96 -8.61
N PHE A 126 5.47 9.75 -8.87
CA PHE A 126 4.65 8.59 -9.24
C PHE A 126 3.83 8.08 -8.05
N LEU A 127 4.46 7.92 -6.88
CA LEU A 127 3.78 7.53 -5.64
C LEU A 127 2.69 8.53 -5.25
N TYR A 128 2.98 9.83 -5.37
CA TYR A 128 2.01 10.87 -5.12
C TYR A 128 0.83 10.81 -6.09
N HIS A 129 1.10 10.54 -7.37
CA HIS A 129 0.05 10.34 -8.36
C HIS A 129 -0.83 9.12 -8.05
N ILE A 130 -0.26 8.02 -7.54
CA ILE A 130 -1.04 6.86 -7.05
C ILE A 130 -1.95 7.30 -5.91
N GLY A 131 -1.42 8.01 -4.91
CA GLY A 131 -2.19 8.53 -3.77
C GLY A 131 -3.40 9.35 -4.23
N GLN A 132 -3.23 10.24 -5.21
CA GLN A 132 -4.35 11.05 -5.70
C GLN A 132 -5.47 10.24 -6.39
N LYS A 133 -5.19 9.03 -6.88
CA LYS A 133 -6.18 8.23 -7.63
C LYS A 133 -7.30 7.68 -6.76
N PHE A 134 -7.05 7.37 -5.50
CA PHE A 134 -8.04 6.70 -4.64
C PHE A 134 -9.35 7.49 -4.57
N LYS A 135 -9.29 8.82 -4.51
CA LYS A 135 -10.46 9.71 -4.40
C LYS A 135 -11.37 9.70 -5.63
N ALA A 136 -10.96 9.09 -6.74
CA ALA A 136 -11.76 8.91 -7.95
C ALA A 136 -12.24 7.45 -8.14
N THR A 137 -12.18 6.65 -7.07
CA THR A 137 -12.49 5.22 -7.10
C THR A 137 -13.40 4.80 -5.96
N THR A 138 -14.10 3.69 -6.14
CA THR A 138 -14.89 3.00 -5.11
C THR A 138 -14.19 1.70 -4.77
N ASP A 139 -14.15 1.35 -3.48
CA ASP A 139 -13.69 0.05 -3.01
C ASP A 139 -14.64 -1.06 -3.52
N THR A 140 -14.09 -2.09 -4.15
CA THR A 140 -14.86 -3.18 -4.75
C THR A 140 -15.22 -4.30 -3.78
N VAL A 141 -14.53 -4.39 -2.64
CA VAL A 141 -14.74 -5.42 -1.62
C VAL A 141 -15.82 -4.99 -0.64
N ASP A 142 -15.78 -3.74 -0.22
CA ASP A 142 -16.78 -3.09 0.61
C ASP A 142 -16.86 -1.57 0.29
N PRO A 143 -17.83 -1.15 -0.54
CA PRO A 143 -17.98 0.26 -0.91
C PRO A 143 -18.11 1.22 0.27
N SER A 144 -18.62 0.77 1.43
CA SER A 144 -18.74 1.61 2.62
C SER A 144 -17.39 2.02 3.21
N LEU A 145 -16.34 1.23 2.96
CA LEU A 145 -14.96 1.49 3.41
C LEU A 145 -14.17 2.38 2.44
N SER A 146 -14.77 2.82 1.32
CA SER A 146 -14.10 3.72 0.36
C SER A 146 -13.59 5.00 1.04
N LYS A 147 -14.34 5.52 2.01
CA LYS A 147 -13.96 6.71 2.78
C LYS A 147 -12.65 6.51 3.56
N ASN A 148 -12.43 5.31 4.13
CA ASN A 148 -11.19 4.97 4.83
C ASN A 148 -9.98 5.07 3.88
N SER A 149 -10.14 4.54 2.66
CA SER A 149 -9.11 4.65 1.62
C SER A 149 -8.82 6.11 1.24
N TYR A 150 -9.83 7.00 1.23
CA TYR A 150 -9.63 8.42 0.94
C TYR A 150 -8.85 9.13 2.05
N ILE A 151 -9.16 8.84 3.31
CA ILE A 151 -8.44 9.36 4.48
C ILE A 151 -6.98 8.92 4.44
N LEU A 152 -6.72 7.63 4.22
CA LEU A 152 -5.37 7.07 4.10
C LEU A 152 -4.61 7.63 2.89
N SER A 153 -5.31 7.90 1.78
CA SER A 153 -4.76 8.57 0.60
C SER A 153 -4.30 10.00 0.92
N ASP A 154 -5.15 10.78 1.60
CA ASP A 154 -4.81 12.15 2.01
C ASP A 154 -3.63 12.14 2.99
N LEU A 155 -3.62 11.20 3.95
CA LEU A 155 -2.51 10.97 4.87
C LEU A 155 -1.20 10.63 4.12
N ALA A 156 -1.26 9.71 3.17
CA ALA A 156 -0.09 9.32 2.37
C ALA A 156 0.46 10.49 1.56
N CYS A 157 -0.42 11.27 0.92
CA CYS A 157 -0.03 12.46 0.18
C CYS A 157 0.64 13.51 1.08
N ALA A 158 0.11 13.73 2.29
CA ALA A 158 0.71 14.64 3.27
C ALA A 158 2.11 14.18 3.71
N LEU A 159 2.28 12.90 4.03
CA LEU A 159 3.56 12.32 4.43
C LEU A 159 4.59 12.37 3.27
N MET A 160 4.17 12.15 2.03
CA MET A 160 5.03 12.30 0.85
C MET A 160 5.51 13.75 0.68
N GLN A 161 4.62 14.73 0.85
CA GLN A 161 5.00 16.15 0.80
C GLN A 161 5.98 16.51 1.92
N GLN A 162 5.76 16.01 3.14
CA GLN A 162 6.68 16.19 4.26
C GLN A 162 8.06 15.57 3.96
N LYS A 163 8.08 14.36 3.40
CA LYS A 163 9.32 13.69 2.99
C LYS A 163 10.07 14.47 1.92
N CYS A 164 9.37 15.00 0.90
CA CYS A 164 9.98 15.86 -0.11
C CYS A 164 10.66 17.09 0.50
N LYS A 165 9.96 17.78 1.43
CA LYS A 165 10.54 18.93 2.14
C LYS A 165 11.78 18.53 2.93
N ALA A 166 11.69 17.46 3.73
CA ALA A 166 12.78 16.99 4.57
C ALA A 166 14.02 16.51 3.77
N SER A 167 13.79 15.92 2.60
CA SER A 167 14.86 15.38 1.74
C SER A 167 15.26 16.30 0.58
N SER A 168 14.69 17.51 0.52
CA SER A 168 14.89 18.46 -0.60
C SER A 168 14.59 17.84 -1.98
N TRP A 169 13.58 16.98 -2.07
CA TRP A 169 13.12 16.41 -3.33
C TRP A 169 12.09 17.32 -3.99
N SER A 170 12.15 17.40 -5.32
CA SER A 170 11.12 18.08 -6.10
C SER A 170 9.90 17.19 -6.27
N LEU A 171 8.71 17.72 -5.99
CA LEU A 171 7.45 17.05 -6.25
C LEU A 171 6.79 17.67 -7.48
N THR A 172 6.95 17.01 -8.63
CA THR A 172 6.41 17.44 -9.92
C THR A 172 5.19 16.60 -10.31
N SER A 173 4.46 17.02 -11.36
CA SER A 173 3.39 16.20 -11.92
C SER A 173 3.97 14.94 -12.58
N TYR A 174 3.33 13.79 -12.35
CA TYR A 174 3.65 12.56 -13.06
C TYR A 174 2.92 12.55 -14.43
N PRO A 175 3.64 12.40 -15.56
CA PRO A 175 3.03 12.49 -16.89
C PRO A 175 2.34 11.19 -17.35
N GLY A 176 2.61 10.07 -16.69
CA GLY A 176 2.07 8.76 -17.06
C GLY A 176 0.64 8.54 -16.55
N ARG A 177 0.01 7.45 -17.03
CA ARG A 177 -1.29 6.99 -16.53
C ARG A 177 -1.07 5.83 -15.58
N VAL A 178 -1.81 5.85 -14.46
CA VAL A 178 -1.85 4.75 -13.50
C VAL A 178 -3.28 4.28 -13.32
N LYS A 179 -3.45 2.96 -13.32
CA LYS A 179 -4.68 2.29 -12.93
C LYS A 179 -4.43 1.57 -11.61
N LEU A 180 -5.35 1.75 -10.67
CA LEU A 180 -5.36 0.95 -9.46
C LEU A 180 -5.78 -0.49 -9.80
N TYR A 181 -5.48 -1.41 -8.89
CA TYR A 181 -5.88 -2.81 -9.00
C TYR A 181 -7.40 -2.93 -9.06
N THR A 182 -7.93 -3.39 -10.20
CA THR A 182 -9.38 -3.45 -10.48
C THR A 182 -10.14 -4.38 -9.56
N GLU A 183 -9.44 -5.35 -8.98
CA GLU A 183 -9.96 -6.25 -7.96
C GLU A 183 -10.14 -5.59 -6.59
N LEU A 184 -9.51 -4.43 -6.35
CA LEU A 184 -9.62 -3.65 -5.11
C LEU A 184 -10.41 -2.34 -5.30
N TYR A 185 -10.28 -1.71 -6.47
CA TYR A 185 -10.82 -0.39 -6.74
C TYR A 185 -11.37 -0.29 -8.16
N THR A 186 -12.55 0.31 -8.30
CA THR A 186 -13.14 0.61 -9.59
C THR A 186 -13.34 2.13 -9.75
N SER A 187 -13.14 2.65 -10.95
CA SER A 187 -13.25 4.08 -11.24
C SER A 187 -14.71 4.54 -11.26
N PHE A 188 -15.02 5.75 -10.78
CA PHE A 188 -16.37 6.32 -10.88
C PHE A 188 -16.88 6.37 -12.31
N ALA A 189 -16.04 6.73 -13.27
CA ALA A 189 -16.40 6.74 -14.69
C ALA A 189 -16.81 5.34 -15.21
N THR A 190 -16.25 4.28 -14.65
CA THR A 190 -16.63 2.90 -14.99
C THR A 190 -17.96 2.52 -14.33
N ASN A 191 -18.21 2.96 -13.09
CA ASN A 191 -19.48 2.74 -12.39
C ASN A 191 -20.66 3.45 -13.08
N GLU A 192 -20.47 4.69 -13.54
CA GLU A 192 -21.49 5.44 -14.28
C GLU A 192 -21.87 4.71 -15.58
N LEU A 193 -20.88 4.27 -16.36
CA LEU A 193 -21.10 3.51 -17.59
C LEU A 193 -21.83 2.18 -17.31
N GLN A 194 -21.49 1.47 -16.24
CA GLN A 194 -22.18 0.23 -15.86
C GLN A 194 -23.64 0.50 -15.45
N THR A 195 -23.89 1.56 -14.68
CA THR A 195 -25.23 1.95 -14.25
C THR A 195 -26.10 2.34 -15.44
N GLU A 196 -25.56 3.12 -16.40
CA GLU A 196 -26.27 3.54 -17.60
C GLU A 196 -26.61 2.34 -18.50
N VAL A 197 -25.71 1.36 -18.64
CA VAL A 197 -26.00 0.12 -19.37
C VAL A 197 -27.08 -0.68 -18.63
N SER A 198 -26.98 -0.88 -17.32
CA SER A 198 -27.99 -1.65 -16.56
C SER A 198 -29.38 -1.02 -16.54
N GLN A 199 -29.52 0.29 -16.72
CA GLN A 199 -30.83 0.95 -16.83
C GLN A 199 -31.45 0.91 -18.24
N ARG A 200 -30.70 0.44 -19.25
CA ARG A 200 -31.16 0.36 -20.65
C ARG A 200 -31.68 -1.03 -21.06
N TRP A 201 -31.73 -1.98 -20.13
CA TRP A 201 -32.24 -3.35 -20.32
C TRP A 201 -33.16 -3.73 -19.18
#